data_AF-A0A428MI67-F1
#
_entry.id   AF-A0A428MI67-F1
#
_cell.length_a   1.000
_cell.length_b   1.000
_cell.length_c   1.000
_cell.angle_alpha   90.00
_cell.angle_beta   90.00
_cell.angle_gamma   90.00
#
_symmetry.space_group_name_H-M   'P 1'
#
loop_
_entity.id
_entity.type
_entity.pdbx_description
1 polymer ?
#
loop_
_entity_poly.entity_id
_entity_poly.type
_entity_poly.pdbx_seq_one_letter_code
_entity_poly.pdbx_strand_id
1 'polypeptide(L)'
;MSCCLPDGDRTISFQKLVGYHGEITVDPVTGTILRLTLDADLSQSMPAMRSDIMVEYGSVQIGPNRHTCPIKSVSILRGRSVRVVGEWDARFRTFGPFVTTLNDVAFGDYHMFGVESRVLPGYNRVP
;
A
#
# COMPACT_ATOMS: atom_id res chain seq x y z
N MET A 1 -4.12 -1.43 -4.04
CA MET A 1 -4.59 -2.52 -4.93
C MET A 1 -5.14 -1.91 -6.21
N SER A 2 -4.81 -2.42 -7.39
CA SER A 2 -5.51 -2.03 -8.63
C SER A 2 -6.69 -2.97 -8.88
N CYS A 3 -7.85 -2.41 -9.24
CA CYS A 3 -8.99 -3.17 -9.75
C CYS A 3 -8.92 -3.23 -11.28
N CYS A 4 -9.75 -4.10 -11.84
CA CYS A 4 -9.79 -4.49 -13.22
C CYS A 4 -10.76 -3.62 -14.04
N LEU A 5 -10.35 -3.19 -15.24
CA LEU A 5 -11.26 -2.66 -16.26
C LEU A 5 -11.53 -3.70 -17.34
N PRO A 6 -12.79 -3.86 -17.80
CA PRO A 6 -13.07 -4.59 -19.02
C PRO A 6 -12.57 -3.79 -20.24
N ASP A 7 -11.86 -4.45 -21.13
CA ASP A 7 -11.39 -3.90 -22.41
C ASP A 7 -11.58 -4.96 -23.51
N GLY A 8 -12.74 -4.93 -24.16
CA GLY A 8 -13.15 -5.99 -25.11
C GLY A 8 -13.18 -7.38 -24.45
N ASP A 9 -12.30 -8.27 -24.90
CA ASP A 9 -12.10 -9.61 -24.33
C ASP A 9 -10.98 -9.67 -23.29
N ARG A 10 -10.45 -8.53 -22.84
CA ARG A 10 -9.35 -8.44 -21.87
C ARG A 10 -9.78 -7.78 -20.58
N THR A 11 -8.95 -8.02 -19.57
CA THR A 11 -9.00 -7.32 -18.30
C THR A 11 -7.70 -6.56 -18.12
N ILE A 12 -7.76 -5.24 -18.00
CA ILE A 12 -6.59 -4.39 -17.76
C ILE A 12 -6.61 -3.82 -16.34
N SER A 13 -5.45 -3.35 -15.87
CA SER A 13 -5.34 -2.69 -14.56
C SER A 13 -5.89 -1.26 -14.63
N PHE A 14 -6.83 -0.92 -13.75
CA PHE A 14 -7.22 0.46 -13.48
C PHE A 14 -6.15 1.13 -12.62
N GLN A 15 -5.54 2.18 -13.14
CA GLN A 15 -4.64 3.06 -12.40
C GLN A 15 -4.99 4.51 -12.74
N LYS A 16 -5.18 5.31 -11.70
CA LYS A 16 -5.46 6.74 -11.84
C LYS A 16 -4.89 7.48 -10.64
N LEU A 17 -4.21 8.60 -10.92
CA LEU A 17 -3.81 9.54 -9.90
C LEU A 17 -5.02 10.41 -9.55
N VAL A 18 -5.32 10.51 -8.26
CA VAL A 18 -6.45 11.26 -7.72
C VAL A 18 -5.99 12.07 -6.51
N GLY A 19 -6.80 13.06 -6.12
CA GLY A 19 -6.63 13.71 -4.82
C GLY A 19 -6.81 12.71 -3.69
N TYR A 20 -6.30 13.06 -2.51
CA TYR A 20 -6.51 12.28 -1.30
C TYR A 20 -6.41 13.19 -0.09
N HIS A 21 -7.05 12.78 1.00
CA HIS A 21 -6.93 13.41 2.30
C HIS A 21 -6.68 12.33 3.36
N GLY A 22 -6.51 12.73 4.62
CA GLY A 22 -6.33 11.78 5.71
C GLY A 22 -5.76 12.44 6.96
N GLU A 23 -5.39 11.61 7.92
CA GLU A 23 -4.94 12.04 9.24
C GLU A 23 -3.60 11.40 9.61
N ILE A 24 -2.79 12.17 10.34
CA ILE A 24 -1.55 11.71 10.96
C ILE A 24 -1.70 11.91 12.46
N THR A 25 -1.59 10.82 13.22
CA THR A 25 -1.53 10.87 14.68
C THR A 25 -0.08 10.89 15.13
N VAL A 26 0.26 11.85 15.98
CA VAL A 26 1.64 12.07 16.47
C VAL A 26 1.63 12.07 17.99
N ASP A 27 2.62 11.40 18.60
CA ASP A 27 2.92 11.54 20.02
C ASP A 27 3.47 12.96 20.27
N PRO A 28 2.77 13.80 21.06
CA PRO A 28 3.17 15.18 21.27
C PRO A 28 4.48 15.35 22.05
N VAL A 29 4.92 14.33 22.80
CA VAL A 29 6.15 14.40 23.60
C VAL A 29 7.37 14.06 22.76
N THR A 30 7.26 13.03 21.93
CA THR A 30 8.40 12.48 21.17
C THR A 30 8.44 12.91 19.71
N GLY A 31 7.32 13.41 19.17
CA GLY A 31 7.15 13.68 17.75
C GLY A 31 6.98 12.41 16.89
N THR A 32 6.79 11.26 17.52
CA THR A 32 6.67 9.96 16.82
C THR A 32 5.32 9.85 16.12
N ILE A 33 5.31 9.45 14.84
CA ILE A 33 4.07 9.10 14.14
C ILE A 33 3.55 7.77 14.69
N LEU A 34 2.30 7.78 15.16
CA LEU A 34 1.61 6.62 15.71
C LEU A 34 0.63 6.01 14.71
N ARG A 35 0.05 6.82 13.83
CA ARG A 35 -0.91 6.38 12.82
C ARG A 35 -0.89 7.29 11.61
N LEU A 36 -1.09 6.70 10.44
CA LEU A 36 -1.34 7.40 9.19
C LEU A 36 -2.56 6.80 8.52
N THR A 37 -3.47 7.66 8.05
CA THR A 37 -4.63 7.30 7.24
C THR A 37 -4.61 8.11 5.95
N LEU A 38 -5.03 7.49 4.85
CA LEU A 38 -5.13 8.10 3.53
C LEU A 38 -6.39 7.61 2.85
N ASP A 39 -7.20 8.54 2.37
CA ASP A 39 -8.53 8.35 1.83
C ASP A 39 -8.54 8.98 0.43
N ALA A 40 -8.73 8.19 -0.62
CA ALA A 40 -8.69 8.68 -1.98
C ALA A 40 -9.98 9.43 -2.38
N ASP A 41 -9.83 10.61 -2.98
CA ASP A 41 -10.93 11.43 -3.49
C ASP A 41 -11.39 10.93 -4.87
N LEU A 42 -12.25 9.91 -4.86
CA LEU A 42 -12.74 9.26 -6.08
C LEU A 42 -14.04 9.89 -6.59
N SER A 43 -14.12 10.10 -7.92
CA SER A 43 -15.35 10.56 -8.56
C SER A 43 -16.31 9.40 -8.85
N GLN A 44 -17.62 9.66 -8.82
CA GLN A 44 -18.66 8.63 -9.06
C GLN A 44 -18.60 8.01 -10.46
N SER A 45 -17.96 8.68 -11.41
CA SER A 45 -17.73 8.15 -12.77
C SER A 45 -16.61 7.10 -12.84
N MET A 46 -15.88 6.86 -11.74
CA MET A 46 -14.79 5.89 -11.72
C MET A 46 -15.31 4.48 -11.40
N PRO A 47 -14.66 3.43 -11.95
CA PRO A 47 -14.95 2.04 -11.60
C PRO A 47 -14.63 1.70 -10.14
N ALA A 48 -13.85 2.51 -9.44
CA ALA A 48 -13.60 2.45 -8.00
C ALA A 48 -14.40 3.55 -7.28
N MET A 49 -15.04 3.20 -6.16
CA MET A 49 -15.80 4.13 -5.30
C MET A 49 -15.12 4.40 -3.95
N ARG A 50 -14.17 3.56 -3.53
CA ARG A 50 -13.44 3.73 -2.27
C ARG A 50 -12.04 3.14 -2.40
N SER A 51 -11.02 3.81 -1.89
CA SER A 51 -9.65 3.30 -1.84
C SER A 51 -8.91 3.99 -0.70
N ASP A 52 -8.76 3.28 0.42
CA ASP A 52 -8.22 3.88 1.64
C ASP A 52 -7.13 2.98 2.22
N ILE A 53 -6.21 3.59 2.95
CA ILE A 53 -5.10 2.91 3.61
C ILE A 53 -4.95 3.47 5.03
N MET A 54 -4.71 2.58 5.98
CA MET A 54 -4.33 2.90 7.35
C MET A 54 -3.06 2.13 7.71
N VAL A 55 -2.14 2.78 8.39
CA VAL A 55 -0.94 2.17 8.98
C VAL A 55 -0.81 2.64 10.42
N GLU A 56 -0.67 1.71 11.34
CA GLU A 56 -0.32 1.97 12.74
C GLU A 56 1.15 1.65 12.98
N TYR A 57 1.78 2.48 13.78
CA TYR A 57 3.18 2.38 14.15
C TYR A 57 3.31 2.14 15.65
N GLY A 58 4.29 1.34 16.03
CA GLY A 58 4.56 0.99 17.42
C GLY A 58 6.04 0.82 17.68
N SER A 59 6.40 0.81 18.96
CA SER A 59 7.77 0.57 19.41
C SER A 59 8.09 -0.92 19.32
N VAL A 60 9.06 -1.27 18.47
CA VAL A 60 9.56 -2.62 18.26
C VAL A 60 11.02 -2.70 18.67
N GLN A 61 11.38 -3.74 19.43
CA GLN A 61 12.77 -4.01 19.81
C GLN A 61 13.47 -4.68 18.63
N ILE A 62 14.56 -4.07 18.14
CA ILE A 62 15.39 -4.64 17.07
C ILE A 62 16.85 -4.56 17.52
N GLY A 63 17.44 -5.72 17.81
CA GLY A 63 18.75 -5.79 18.45
C GLY A 63 18.74 -5.04 19.80
N PRO A 64 19.71 -4.15 20.08
CA PRO A 64 19.78 -3.42 21.35
C PRO A 64 18.82 -2.24 21.45
N ASN A 65 18.24 -1.76 20.34
CA ASN A 65 17.49 -0.50 20.30
C ASN A 65 16.00 -0.70 20.02
N ARG A 66 15.19 0.26 20.46
CA ARG A 66 13.77 0.36 20.09
C ARG A 66 13.61 1.28 18.90
N HIS A 67 12.80 0.84 17.95
CA HIS A 67 12.48 1.58 16.73
C HIS A 67 10.96 1.72 16.61
N THR A 68 10.51 2.82 16.02
CA THR A 68 9.12 2.97 15.61
C THR A 68 8.95 2.31 14.25
N CYS A 69 8.16 1.24 14.20
CA CYS A 69 7.93 0.46 12.99
C CYS A 69 6.42 0.27 12.77
N PRO A 70 5.97 0.03 11.53
CA PRO A 70 4.61 -0.43 11.29
C PRO A 70 4.32 -1.67 12.16
N ILE A 71 3.13 -1.75 12.73
CA ILE A 71 2.67 -2.92 13.49
C ILE A 71 1.37 -3.47 12.91
N LYS A 72 0.61 -2.62 12.21
CA LYS A 72 -0.61 -2.98 11.49
C LYS A 72 -0.78 -2.14 10.25
N SER A 73 -1.32 -2.72 9.19
CA SER A 73 -1.86 -1.97 8.06
C SER A 73 -3.16 -2.57 7.58
N VAL A 74 -4.10 -1.70 7.25
CA VAL A 74 -5.35 -2.07 6.61
C VAL A 74 -5.47 -1.28 5.32
N SER A 75 -5.75 -1.95 4.20
CA SER A 75 -6.12 -1.27 2.97
C SER A 75 -7.44 -1.83 2.43
N ILE A 76 -8.32 -0.92 2.03
CA ILE A 76 -9.66 -1.26 1.53
C ILE A 76 -9.84 -0.66 0.14
N LEU A 77 -10.45 -1.43 -0.75
CA LEU A 77 -10.85 -0.98 -2.08
C LEU A 77 -12.27 -1.46 -2.34
N ARG A 78 -13.15 -0.56 -2.80
CA ARG A 78 -14.47 -0.93 -3.32
C ARG A 78 -14.56 -0.51 -4.77
N GLY A 79 -14.70 -1.47 -5.68
CA GLY A 79 -14.77 -1.22 -7.11
C GLY A 79 -15.60 -2.24 -7.86
N ARG A 80 -15.88 -1.96 -9.13
CA ARG A 80 -16.57 -2.88 -10.04
C ARG A 80 -15.71 -4.12 -10.28
N SER A 81 -16.25 -5.30 -10.09
CA SER A 81 -15.65 -6.53 -10.61
C SER A 81 -15.78 -6.60 -12.14
N VAL A 82 -15.09 -7.54 -12.77
CA VAL A 82 -15.26 -7.84 -14.20
C VAL A 82 -16.03 -9.14 -14.34
N ARG A 83 -17.05 -9.14 -15.19
CA ARG A 83 -17.83 -10.32 -15.56
C ARG A 83 -17.66 -10.63 -17.03
N VAL A 84 -17.55 -11.91 -17.38
CA VAL A 84 -17.61 -12.39 -18.77
C VAL A 84 -19.06 -12.68 -19.12
N VAL A 85 -19.51 -12.15 -20.25
CA VAL A 85 -20.80 -12.45 -20.86
C VAL A 85 -20.53 -13.09 -22.21
N GLY A 86 -21.21 -14.20 -22.49
CA GLY A 86 -21.13 -14.90 -23.77
C GLY A 86 -22.48 -14.86 -24.48
N GLU A 87 -22.50 -14.37 -25.70
CA GLU A 87 -23.69 -14.32 -26.56
C GLU A 87 -23.27 -14.47 -28.03
N TRP A 88 -24.02 -15.27 -28.80
CA TRP A 88 -23.80 -15.51 -30.24
C TRP A 88 -22.34 -15.89 -30.61
N ASP A 89 -21.76 -16.87 -29.91
CA ASP A 89 -20.36 -17.31 -30.05
C ASP A 89 -19.29 -16.21 -29.79
N ALA A 90 -19.68 -15.03 -29.33
CA ALA A 90 -18.78 -13.99 -28.85
C ALA A 90 -18.66 -14.00 -27.33
N ARG A 91 -17.47 -13.65 -26.81
CA ARG A 91 -17.22 -13.42 -25.39
C ARG A 91 -16.75 -12.00 -25.17
N PHE A 92 -17.45 -11.27 -24.33
CA PHE A 92 -17.07 -9.91 -23.94
C PHE A 92 -16.98 -9.78 -22.43
N ARG A 93 -16.10 -8.91 -21.96
CA ARG A 93 -16.01 -8.54 -20.56
C ARG A 93 -16.79 -7.25 -20.33
N THR A 94 -17.50 -7.18 -19.22
CA THR A 94 -18.25 -5.99 -18.79
C THR A 94 -18.11 -5.79 -17.29
N PHE A 95 -18.57 -4.64 -16.80
CA PHE A 95 -18.61 -4.36 -15.37
C PHE A 95 -19.62 -5.27 -14.67
N GLY A 96 -19.12 -6.01 -13.68
CA GLY A 96 -19.91 -6.80 -12.75
C GLY A 96 -20.41 -5.97 -11.56
N PRO A 97 -20.91 -6.65 -10.50
CA PRO A 97 -21.29 -5.98 -9.25
C PRO A 97 -20.06 -5.36 -8.56
N PHE A 98 -20.33 -4.43 -7.63
CA PHE A 98 -19.29 -3.90 -6.75
C PHE A 98 -18.79 -4.97 -5.78
N VAL A 99 -17.47 -5.03 -5.63
CA VAL A 99 -16.77 -5.91 -4.69
C VAL A 99 -15.93 -5.05 -3.77
N THR A 100 -15.92 -5.40 -2.49
CA THR A 100 -15.00 -4.83 -1.50
C THR A 100 -13.89 -5.82 -1.24
N THR A 101 -12.65 -5.37 -1.41
CA THR A 101 -11.44 -6.12 -1.10
C THR A 101 -10.72 -5.45 0.07
N LEU A 102 -10.20 -6.26 0.98
CA LEU A 102 -9.52 -5.82 2.19
C LEU A 102 -8.19 -6.57 2.31
N ASN A 103 -7.11 -5.85 2.55
CA ASN A 103 -5.89 -6.42 3.12
C ASN A 103 -5.81 -5.97 4.57
N ASP A 104 -5.72 -6.92 5.48
CA ASP A 104 -5.41 -6.68 6.90
C ASP A 104 -4.07 -7.36 7.18
N VAL A 105 -3.08 -6.57 7.57
CA VAL A 105 -1.68 -6.98 7.69
C VAL A 105 -1.20 -6.68 9.11
N ALA A 106 -0.62 -7.68 9.77
CA ALA A 106 0.16 -7.51 10.98
C ALA A 106 1.65 -7.60 10.64
N PHE A 107 2.45 -6.70 11.18
CA PHE A 107 3.90 -6.71 10.99
C PHE A 107 4.60 -7.22 12.26
N GLY A 108 5.62 -8.04 12.06
CA GLY A 108 6.40 -8.65 13.12
C GLY A 108 7.77 -9.07 12.60
N ASP A 109 8.56 -9.72 13.47
CA ASP A 109 9.85 -10.33 13.11
C ASP A 109 10.78 -9.35 12.36
N TYR A 110 10.89 -8.13 12.89
CA TYR A 110 11.75 -7.12 12.32
C TYR A 110 13.23 -7.50 12.46
N HIS A 111 13.94 -7.46 11.35
CA HIS A 111 15.38 -7.68 11.30
C HIS A 111 16.10 -6.41 10.82
N MET A 112 17.11 -5.97 11.58
CA MET A 112 18.00 -4.91 11.14
C MET A 112 19.11 -5.50 10.27
N PHE A 113 19.19 -5.05 9.03
CA PHE A 113 20.33 -5.34 8.16
C PHE A 113 21.32 -4.19 8.28
N GLY A 114 22.33 -4.36 9.14
CA GLY A 114 23.42 -3.39 9.29
C GLY A 114 24.53 -3.65 8.27
N VAL A 115 25.12 -2.57 7.73
CA VAL A 115 26.36 -2.64 6.95
C VAL A 115 27.41 -1.82 7.70
N GLU A 116 28.55 -2.43 7.99
CA GLU A 116 29.71 -1.71 8.51
C GLU A 116 30.62 -1.35 7.34
N SER A 117 30.90 -0.07 7.15
CA SER A 117 31.90 0.40 6.19
C SER A 117 32.92 1.28 6.90
N ARG A 118 34.20 1.04 6.60
CA ARG A 118 35.32 1.82 7.13
C ARG A 118 36.22 2.26 5.99
N VAL A 119 36.39 3.56 5.82
CA VAL A 119 37.40 4.13 4.91
C VAL A 119 38.76 4.02 5.59
N LEU A 120 39.73 3.39 4.92
CA LEU A 120 41.11 3.31 5.40
C LEU A 120 41.92 4.50 4.87
N PRO A 121 42.91 5.02 5.64
CA PRO A 121 43.86 6.00 5.12
C PRO A 121 44.67 5.42 3.95
N GLY A 122 45.21 6.30 3.09
CA GLY A 122 45.99 5.91 1.92
C GLY A 122 47.20 5.03 2.26
N TYR A 123 47.52 4.09 1.36
CA TYR A 123 48.64 3.16 1.52
C TYR A 123 49.99 3.87 1.39
N ASN A 124 50.78 3.91 2.47
CA ASN A 124 52.18 4.31 2.42
C ASN A 124 53.05 3.07 2.17
N ARG A 125 53.72 2.97 1.02
CA ARG A 125 54.78 1.98 0.82
C ARG A 125 55.91 2.28 1.80
N VAL A 126 56.20 1.33 2.67
CA VAL A 126 57.43 1.35 3.49
C VAL A 126 58.64 1.11 2.54
N PRO A 127 59.77 1.80 2.72
CA PRO A 127 60.95 1.69 1.85
C PRO A 127 61.52 0.27 1.74
#